data_AF-A0A0W0EVI7-F1
#
_entry.id   AF-A0A0W0EVI7-F1
#
_cell.length_a   1.000
_cell.length_b   1.000
_cell.length_c   1.000
_cell.angle_alpha   90.00
_cell.angle_beta   90.00
_cell.angle_gamma   90.00
#
_symmetry.space_group_name_H-M   'P 1'
#
loop_
_entity.id
_entity.type
_entity.pdbx_description
1 polymer ?
#
loop_
_entity_poly.entity_id
_entity_poly.type
_entity_poly.pdbx_seq_one_letter_code
_entity_poly.pdbx_strand_id
1 'polypeptide(L)'
;MAVSNISSSLAPYIDSDTFLSHNGGFTWHEVHKGTHLWEFGDSGSILVMANDKEPVDHILFTTDEGEMWREYRFIADGVGKIRVRSIITIPSNTSRRFVLLGEYPEGRGAIAVQVDFSALTSQQYVLGTNDPNHANFELWSPSEDRNEVCLFRRQMLYYQIKSGANCYVGEQRKALAKIERNCACTDNMPIL
;
A
#
# COMPACT_ATOMS: atom_id res chain seq x y z
N MET A 1 -5.18 -1.83 -3.85
CA MET A 1 -4.85 -1.53 -5.26
C MET A 1 -5.47 -2.57 -6.16
N ALA A 2 -5.77 -2.20 -7.39
CA ALA A 2 -6.31 -3.09 -8.41
C ALA A 2 -5.92 -2.62 -9.81
N VAL A 3 -5.88 -3.56 -10.75
CA VAL A 3 -5.82 -3.26 -12.19
C VAL A 3 -7.24 -3.29 -12.74
N SER A 4 -7.68 -2.23 -13.40
CA SER A 4 -9.04 -2.14 -13.96
C SER A 4 -9.15 -1.06 -15.04
N ASN A 5 -10.38 -0.79 -15.47
CA ASN A 5 -10.72 0.24 -16.45
C ASN A 5 -12.05 0.90 -16.07
N ILE A 6 -12.28 2.14 -16.51
CA ILE A 6 -13.53 2.85 -16.30
C ILE A 6 -14.46 2.63 -17.50
N SER A 7 -15.27 1.57 -17.47
CA SER A 7 -16.33 1.34 -18.46
C SER A 7 -17.43 0.42 -17.91
N SER A 8 -18.41 0.04 -18.74
CA SER A 8 -19.48 -0.90 -18.37
C SER A 8 -19.04 -2.36 -18.31
N SER A 9 -17.82 -2.69 -18.76
CA SER A 9 -17.28 -4.05 -18.77
C SER A 9 -15.76 -4.07 -18.55
N LEU A 10 -15.24 -5.21 -18.09
CA LEU A 10 -13.81 -5.35 -17.88
C LEU A 10 -13.06 -5.40 -19.22
N ALA A 11 -12.08 -4.51 -19.38
CA ALA A 11 -11.15 -4.52 -20.51
C ALA A 11 -10.10 -5.62 -20.36
N PRO A 12 -9.41 -6.01 -21.44
CA PRO A 12 -8.23 -6.85 -21.34
C PRO A 12 -7.21 -6.26 -20.35
N TYR A 13 -6.47 -7.13 -19.65
CA TYR A 13 -5.45 -6.70 -18.69
C TYR A 13 -4.46 -5.71 -19.31
N ILE A 14 -4.03 -5.95 -20.55
CA ILE A 14 -3.09 -5.08 -21.27
C ILE A 14 -3.64 -3.69 -21.60
N ASP A 15 -4.95 -3.49 -21.53
CA ASP A 15 -5.60 -2.20 -21.80
C ASP A 15 -6.13 -1.54 -20.52
N SER A 16 -5.73 -2.07 -19.36
CA SER A 16 -6.16 -1.61 -18.05
C SER A 16 -5.11 -0.71 -17.37
N ASP A 17 -5.60 0.13 -16.46
CA ASP A 17 -4.85 1.08 -15.64
C ASP A 17 -4.78 0.61 -14.18
N THR A 18 -3.92 1.24 -13.38
CA THR A 18 -3.70 0.88 -11.96
C THR A 18 -4.41 1.87 -11.03
N PHE A 19 -5.21 1.35 -10.11
CA PHE A 19 -6.05 2.12 -9.19
C PHE A 19 -5.73 1.82 -7.72
N LEU A 20 -5.90 2.83 -6.87
CA LEU A 20 -5.72 2.73 -5.42
C LEU A 20 -6.97 3.27 -4.70
N SER A 21 -7.30 2.62 -3.58
CA SER A 21 -8.27 3.09 -2.61
C SER A 21 -7.60 3.04 -1.24
N HIS A 22 -7.73 4.14 -0.47
CA HIS A 22 -7.22 4.25 0.89
C HIS A 22 -8.31 3.99 1.93
N ASN A 23 -9.59 4.15 1.57
CA ASN A 23 -10.74 3.97 2.47
C ASN A 23 -11.45 2.62 2.33
N GLY A 24 -10.75 1.57 1.88
CA GLY A 24 -11.34 0.23 1.81
C GLY A 24 -12.35 0.04 0.68
N GLY A 25 -12.29 0.86 -0.36
CA GLY A 25 -13.00 0.66 -1.62
C GLY A 25 -14.21 1.55 -1.87
N PHE A 26 -14.49 2.54 -1.01
CA PHE A 26 -15.55 3.53 -1.26
C PHE A 26 -15.18 4.48 -2.38
N THR A 27 -13.95 5.00 -2.36
CA THR A 27 -13.39 5.83 -3.43
C THR A 27 -12.16 5.15 -4.02
N TRP A 28 -11.99 5.33 -5.33
CA TRP A 28 -10.86 4.82 -6.08
C TRP A 28 -10.28 5.94 -6.93
N HIS A 29 -8.94 5.99 -6.97
CA HIS A 29 -8.20 6.94 -7.78
C HIS A 29 -7.32 6.16 -8.74
N GLU A 30 -7.29 6.59 -9.99
CA GLU A 30 -6.29 6.12 -10.96
C GLU A 30 -4.93 6.70 -10.54
N VAL A 31 -4.01 5.85 -10.14
CA VAL A 31 -2.67 6.27 -9.69
C VAL A 31 -1.62 6.14 -10.77
N HIS A 32 -1.88 5.31 -11.79
CA HIS A 32 -0.98 5.21 -12.93
C HIS A 32 -1.66 4.60 -14.15
N LYS A 33 -1.28 5.09 -15.34
CA LYS A 33 -1.67 4.51 -16.62
C LYS A 33 -0.95 3.19 -16.89
N GLY A 34 -1.68 2.20 -17.36
CA GLY A 34 -1.17 0.84 -17.58
C GLY A 34 -1.04 0.01 -16.30
N THR A 35 -0.78 -1.28 -16.50
CA THR A 35 -0.68 -2.28 -15.44
C THR A 35 0.67 -2.26 -14.76
N HIS A 36 0.65 -2.27 -13.43
CA HIS A 36 1.83 -2.31 -12.59
C HIS A 36 1.73 -3.46 -11.61
N LEU A 37 2.88 -4.04 -11.25
CA LEU A 37 3.01 -4.87 -10.05
C LEU A 37 3.14 -3.93 -8.86
N TRP A 38 2.56 -4.29 -7.72
CA TRP A 38 2.70 -3.50 -6.49
C TRP A 38 2.90 -4.40 -5.27
N GLU A 39 3.50 -3.83 -4.22
CA GLU A 39 3.59 -4.46 -2.92
C GLU A 39 3.59 -3.41 -1.79
N PHE A 40 2.98 -3.77 -0.66
CA PHE A 40 2.94 -2.93 0.54
C PHE A 40 4.03 -3.34 1.53
N GLY A 41 4.76 -2.35 2.05
CA GLY A 41 5.73 -2.52 3.13
C GLY A 41 5.41 -1.63 4.31
N ASP A 42 6.15 -1.85 5.40
CA ASP A 42 6.02 -1.15 6.68
C ASP A 42 4.57 -0.87 7.08
N SER A 43 3.78 -1.93 7.15
CA SER A 43 2.40 -1.84 7.59
C SER A 43 1.49 -1.02 6.67
N GLY A 44 1.87 -0.83 5.41
CA GLY A 44 1.11 -0.05 4.42
C GLY A 44 1.57 1.41 4.30
N SER A 45 2.57 1.85 5.08
CA SER A 45 3.12 3.20 5.01
C SER A 45 4.01 3.42 3.77
N ILE A 46 4.52 2.33 3.17
CA ILE A 46 5.29 2.36 1.93
C ILE A 46 4.59 1.49 0.90
N LEU A 47 4.33 2.06 -0.26
CA LEU A 47 3.80 1.34 -1.41
C LEU A 47 4.80 1.50 -2.55
N VAL A 48 5.15 0.37 -3.16
CA VAL A 48 6.07 0.29 -4.30
C VAL A 48 5.34 -0.29 -5.48
N MET A 49 5.62 0.22 -6.68
CA MET A 49 5.15 -0.37 -7.92
C MET A 49 6.19 -0.35 -9.04
N ALA A 50 6.07 -1.31 -9.95
CA ALA A 50 6.91 -1.45 -11.13
C ALA A 50 6.05 -1.77 -12.36
N ASN A 51 6.47 -1.33 -13.54
CA ASN A 51 5.74 -1.59 -14.78
C ASN A 51 5.64 -3.11 -15.03
N ASP A 52 4.44 -3.60 -15.32
CA ASP A 52 4.18 -5.02 -15.58
C ASP A 52 4.11 -5.37 -17.07
N LYS A 53 4.69 -4.55 -17.96
CA LYS A 53 4.68 -4.81 -19.40
C LYS A 53 6.09 -4.75 -19.95
N GLU A 54 6.74 -3.62 -19.72
CA GLU A 54 8.02 -3.27 -20.30
C GLU A 54 9.18 -3.46 -19.32
N PRO A 55 10.40 -3.73 -19.82
CA PRO A 55 11.60 -3.65 -19.01
C PRO A 55 11.79 -2.25 -18.41
N VAL A 56 12.14 -2.17 -17.13
CA VAL A 56 12.39 -0.93 -16.38
C VAL A 56 13.70 -0.98 -15.58
N ASP A 57 14.21 0.19 -15.23
CA ASP A 57 15.38 0.43 -14.37
C ASP A 57 15.01 1.16 -13.06
N HIS A 58 13.73 1.50 -12.89
CA HIS A 58 13.19 2.22 -11.77
C HIS A 58 11.88 1.61 -11.27
N ILE A 59 11.61 1.86 -9.99
CA ILE A 59 10.30 1.68 -9.37
C ILE A 59 9.69 3.04 -9.08
N LEU A 60 8.38 3.07 -8.93
CA LEU A 60 7.67 4.19 -8.32
C LEU A 60 7.33 3.82 -6.88
N PHE A 61 7.41 4.78 -5.97
CA PHE A 61 7.01 4.59 -4.59
C PHE A 61 6.31 5.81 -4.01
N THR A 62 5.44 5.57 -3.03
CA THR A 62 4.72 6.60 -2.27
C THR A 62 4.86 6.29 -0.77
N THR A 63 4.81 7.35 0.04
CA THR A 63 4.72 7.28 1.52
C THR A 63 3.58 8.13 2.06
N ASP A 64 2.66 8.52 1.19
CA ASP A 64 1.52 9.41 1.45
C ASP A 64 0.26 8.85 0.79
N GLU A 65 0.09 7.53 0.89
CA GLU A 65 -1.12 6.82 0.45
C GLU A 65 -1.49 7.01 -1.03
N GLY A 66 -0.48 7.29 -1.87
CA GLY A 66 -0.63 7.45 -3.32
C GLY A 66 -0.96 8.86 -3.78
N GLU A 67 -0.92 9.86 -2.90
CA GLU A 67 -1.04 11.28 -3.26
C GLU A 67 0.14 11.74 -4.13
N MET A 68 1.37 11.37 -3.75
CA MET A 68 2.56 11.66 -4.55
C MET A 68 3.41 10.41 -4.80
N TRP A 69 3.80 10.25 -6.06
CA TRP A 69 4.66 9.16 -6.51
C TRP A 69 6.05 9.68 -6.86
N ARG A 70 7.07 8.97 -6.37
CA ARG A 70 8.49 9.27 -6.62
C ARG A 70 9.16 8.13 -7.36
N GLU A 71 10.03 8.46 -8.30
CA GLU A 71 10.86 7.49 -9.00
C GLU A 71 12.12 7.14 -8.18
N TYR A 72 12.43 5.86 -8.08
CA TYR A 72 13.70 5.36 -7.55
C TYR A 72 14.34 4.40 -8.54
N ARG A 73 15.51 4.79 -9.08
CA ARG A 73 16.32 3.94 -9.95
C ARG A 73 17.07 2.91 -9.12
N PHE A 74 16.78 1.65 -9.37
CA PHE A 74 17.35 0.52 -8.64
C PHE A 74 18.49 -0.18 -9.39
N ILE A 75 18.74 0.23 -10.64
CA ILE A 75 19.87 -0.23 -11.46
C ILE A 75 20.81 0.95 -11.74
N ALA A 76 22.12 0.70 -11.68
CA ALA A 76 23.13 1.68 -12.09
C ALA A 76 23.11 1.93 -13.61
N ASP A 77 23.52 3.13 -14.01
CA ASP A 77 23.58 3.51 -15.41
C ASP A 77 24.43 2.52 -16.23
N GLY A 78 23.91 2.12 -17.40
CA GLY A 78 24.61 1.25 -18.34
C GLY A 78 24.47 -0.26 -18.13
N VAL A 79 23.86 -0.73 -17.02
CA VAL A 79 23.60 -2.17 -16.81
C VAL A 79 22.39 -2.67 -17.63
N GLY A 80 21.50 -1.76 -18.03
CA GLY A 80 20.31 -2.05 -18.81
C GLY A 80 19.07 -2.31 -17.96
N LYS A 81 17.89 -2.24 -18.59
CA LYS A 81 16.59 -2.42 -17.94
C LYS A 81 16.30 -3.91 -17.68
N ILE A 82 15.45 -4.22 -16.71
CA ILE A 82 15.01 -5.59 -16.39
C ILE A 82 13.50 -5.73 -16.53
N ARG A 83 13.03 -6.91 -16.93
CA ARG A 83 11.61 -7.25 -16.85
C ARG A 83 11.29 -7.73 -15.44
N VAL A 84 10.66 -6.88 -14.64
CA VAL A 84 10.18 -7.25 -13.30
C VAL A 84 9.03 -8.25 -13.44
N ARG A 85 9.06 -9.34 -12.67
CA ARG A 85 8.07 -10.41 -12.65
C ARG A 85 7.30 -10.48 -11.33
N SER A 86 7.95 -10.10 -10.23
CA SER A 86 7.28 -9.94 -8.94
C SER A 86 8.02 -8.95 -8.05
N ILE A 87 7.27 -8.36 -7.12
CA ILE A 87 7.77 -7.57 -6.00
C ILE A 87 7.36 -8.34 -4.76
N ILE A 88 8.30 -8.67 -3.89
CA ILE A 88 8.02 -9.42 -2.66
C ILE A 88 8.59 -8.69 -1.45
N THR A 89 7.95 -8.90 -0.31
CA THR A 89 8.43 -8.51 1.01
C THR A 89 8.22 -9.64 2.01
N ILE A 90 8.55 -9.43 3.28
CA ILE A 90 8.28 -10.42 4.33
C ILE A 90 6.77 -10.58 4.53
N PRO A 91 6.25 -11.78 4.85
CA PRO A 91 4.80 -12.03 4.93
C PRO A 91 4.02 -11.17 5.94
N SER A 92 4.70 -10.62 6.96
CA SER A 92 4.08 -9.70 7.92
C SER A 92 3.83 -8.29 7.34
N ASN A 93 4.41 -7.99 6.17
CA ASN A 93 4.44 -6.68 5.53
C ASN A 93 4.95 -5.56 6.45
N THR A 94 5.77 -5.89 7.47
CA THR A 94 6.35 -4.91 8.42
C THR A 94 7.73 -4.40 8.00
N SER A 95 8.32 -4.97 6.94
CA SER A 95 9.64 -4.58 6.43
C SER A 95 9.56 -3.35 5.53
N ARG A 96 10.61 -2.53 5.58
CA ARG A 96 10.89 -1.44 4.61
C ARG A 96 11.79 -1.88 3.44
N ARG A 97 12.08 -3.18 3.37
CA ARG A 97 12.88 -3.81 2.33
C ARG A 97 12.00 -4.63 1.41
N PHE A 98 12.24 -4.49 0.12
CA PHE A 98 11.55 -5.21 -0.94
C PHE A 98 12.59 -5.94 -1.79
N VAL A 99 12.17 -7.04 -2.42
CA VAL A 99 12.97 -7.74 -3.43
C VAL A 99 12.18 -7.74 -4.74
N LEU A 100 12.78 -7.17 -5.78
CA LEU A 100 12.30 -7.24 -7.15
C LEU A 100 12.89 -8.49 -7.79
N LEU A 101 12.04 -9.42 -8.20
CA LEU A 101 12.45 -10.59 -8.97
C LEU A 101 12.11 -10.37 -10.42
N GLY A 102 13.05 -10.64 -11.30
CA GLY A 102 12.88 -10.43 -12.73
C GLY A 102 13.92 -11.15 -13.55
N GLU A 103 14.02 -10.73 -14.80
CA GLU A 103 14.98 -11.26 -15.75
C GLU A 103 15.50 -10.15 -16.65
N TYR A 104 16.74 -10.31 -17.12
CA TYR A 104 17.27 -9.43 -18.14
C TYR A 104 16.54 -9.68 -19.47
N PRO A 105 16.21 -8.60 -20.23
CA PRO A 105 15.86 -8.72 -21.63
C PRO A 105 16.93 -9.53 -22.37
N GLU A 106 16.55 -10.23 -23.44
CA GLU A 106 17.45 -11.08 -24.25
C GLU A 106 17.92 -12.38 -23.56
N GLY A 107 17.35 -12.75 -22.42
CA GLY A 107 17.57 -14.08 -21.82
C GLY A 107 18.92 -14.24 -21.12
N ARG A 108 19.53 -13.16 -20.63
CA ARG A 108 20.82 -13.21 -19.88
C ARG A 108 20.71 -13.84 -18.48
N GLY A 109 19.51 -14.24 -18.07
CA GLY A 109 19.23 -14.93 -16.81
C GLY A 109 18.31 -14.16 -15.87
N ALA A 110 17.99 -14.79 -14.74
CA ALA A 110 17.19 -14.21 -13.68
C ALA A 110 18.01 -13.25 -12.82
N ILE A 111 17.34 -12.26 -12.24
CA ILE A 111 17.92 -11.26 -11.35
C ILE A 111 17.01 -11.04 -10.13
N ALA A 112 17.64 -10.81 -8.98
CA ALA A 112 16.98 -10.34 -7.78
C ALA A 112 17.62 -9.02 -7.33
N VAL A 113 16.82 -7.97 -7.17
CA VAL A 113 17.27 -6.66 -6.70
C VAL A 113 16.61 -6.35 -5.37
N GLN A 114 17.40 -6.11 -4.32
CA GLN A 114 16.87 -5.63 -3.04
C GLN A 114 16.84 -4.10 -3.03
N VAL A 115 15.72 -3.54 -2.62
CA VAL A 115 15.56 -2.10 -2.36
C VAL A 115 15.26 -1.90 -0.88
N ASP A 116 16.00 -1.02 -0.21
CA ASP A 116 15.87 -0.74 1.23
C ASP A 116 15.45 0.73 1.46
N PHE A 117 14.22 0.93 1.93
CA PHE A 117 13.68 2.25 2.26
C PHE A 117 13.94 2.67 3.72
N SER A 118 14.77 1.93 4.46
CA SER A 118 15.08 2.26 5.86
C SER A 118 15.74 3.64 6.02
N ALA A 119 16.38 4.16 4.97
CA ALA A 119 17.00 5.48 4.95
C ALA A 119 16.01 6.64 4.84
N LEU A 120 14.73 6.40 4.49
CA LEU A 120 13.74 7.48 4.38
C LEU A 120 13.51 8.19 5.73
N THR A 121 13.55 7.44 6.83
CA THR A 121 13.42 7.98 8.18
C THR A 121 14.00 7.01 9.21
N SER A 122 14.67 7.55 10.22
CA SER A 122 15.12 6.79 11.40
C SER A 122 14.13 6.88 12.56
N GLN A 123 13.07 7.67 12.43
CA GLN A 123 12.09 7.88 13.49
C GLN A 123 11.07 6.74 13.52
N GLN A 124 11.19 5.88 14.53
CA GLN A 124 10.18 4.87 14.78
C GLN A 124 8.97 5.48 15.46
N TYR A 125 7.79 5.07 15.01
CA TYR A 125 6.56 5.28 15.72
C TYR A 125 6.55 4.53 17.07
N VAL A 126 5.98 5.11 18.12
CA VAL A 126 5.65 4.41 19.36
C VAL A 126 4.18 4.67 19.73
N LEU A 127 3.35 3.62 19.72
CA LEU A 127 2.00 3.64 20.28
C LEU A 127 2.03 4.08 21.75
N GLY A 128 1.28 5.13 22.12
CA GLY A 128 1.00 5.46 23.51
C GLY A 128 1.84 6.56 24.16
N THR A 129 2.60 7.36 23.40
CA THR A 129 3.14 8.61 23.96
C THR A 129 2.02 9.64 24.07
N ASN A 130 1.66 10.03 25.30
CA ASN A 130 0.74 11.13 25.63
C ASN A 130 1.27 12.52 25.19
N ASP A 131 1.97 12.59 24.06
CA ASP A 131 2.52 13.83 23.54
C ASP A 131 1.56 14.43 22.50
N PRO A 132 0.80 15.48 22.86
CA PRO A 132 -0.13 16.14 21.94
C PRO A 132 0.56 16.80 20.74
N ASN A 133 1.89 16.97 20.77
CA ASN A 133 2.66 17.57 19.67
C ASN A 133 3.19 16.56 18.65
N HIS A 134 3.00 15.25 18.87
CA HIS A 134 3.45 14.16 17.97
C HIS A 134 2.30 13.27 17.48
N ALA A 135 1.14 13.86 17.18
CA ALA A 135 -0.04 13.14 16.71
C ALA A 135 0.06 12.73 15.23
N ASN A 136 1.01 11.85 14.90
CA ASN A 136 1.20 11.25 13.58
C ASN A 136 0.11 10.21 13.22
N PHE A 137 -0.98 10.15 13.98
CA PHE A 137 -2.02 9.12 13.88
C PHE A 137 -3.40 9.71 13.82
N GLU A 138 -4.28 8.98 13.16
CA GLU A 138 -5.71 9.20 13.18
C GLU A 138 -6.46 7.90 13.45
N LEU A 139 -7.67 8.04 13.98
CA LEU A 139 -8.58 6.92 14.15
C LEU A 139 -9.41 6.81 12.88
N TRP A 140 -9.22 5.70 12.17
CA TRP A 140 -9.94 5.39 10.95
C TRP A 140 -10.96 4.29 11.23
N SER A 141 -12.16 4.40 10.65
CA SER A 141 -13.17 3.34 10.69
C SER A 141 -13.52 2.83 9.29
N PRO A 142 -13.61 1.50 9.07
CA PRO A 142 -14.15 0.96 7.81
C PRO A 142 -15.58 1.37 7.49
N SER A 143 -16.26 2.05 8.42
CA SER A 143 -17.65 2.50 8.29
C SER A 143 -17.79 4.02 8.38
N GLU A 144 -16.70 4.79 8.37
CA GLU A 144 -16.77 6.26 8.44
C GLU A 144 -17.43 6.87 7.20
N ASP A 145 -17.22 6.27 6.02
CA ASP A 145 -17.84 6.67 4.75
C ASP A 145 -19.22 6.01 4.52
N ARG A 146 -19.76 5.29 5.53
CA ARG A 146 -21.07 4.66 5.48
C ARG A 146 -22.11 5.48 6.23
N ASN A 147 -23.35 5.40 5.75
CA ASN A 147 -24.50 5.85 6.55
C ASN A 147 -24.67 5.01 7.82
N GLU A 148 -24.34 3.71 7.77
CA GLU A 148 -24.39 2.81 8.93
C GLU A 148 -22.98 2.54 9.45
N VAL A 149 -22.69 3.07 10.64
CA VAL A 149 -21.39 2.99 11.32
C VAL A 149 -21.09 1.59 11.87
N CYS A 150 -22.13 0.77 12.06
CA CYS A 150 -22.02 -0.54 12.68
C CYS A 150 -21.96 -1.65 11.62
N LEU A 151 -20.89 -2.44 11.65
CA LEU A 151 -20.76 -3.63 10.82
C LEU A 151 -20.76 -4.86 11.73
N PHE A 152 -21.65 -5.81 11.46
CA PHE A 152 -21.78 -7.04 12.27
C PHE A 152 -21.95 -6.74 13.78
N ARG A 153 -22.74 -5.71 14.10
CA ARG A 153 -22.98 -5.19 15.47
C ARG A 153 -21.76 -4.60 16.17
N ARG A 154 -20.71 -4.26 15.42
CA ARG A 154 -19.50 -3.66 15.97
C ARG A 154 -19.11 -2.42 15.18
N GLN A 155 -18.74 -1.39 15.91
CA GLN A 155 -17.96 -0.28 15.37
C GLN A 155 -16.49 -0.57 15.67
N MET A 156 -15.67 -0.60 14.62
CA MET A 156 -14.23 -0.81 14.70
C MET A 156 -13.51 0.48 14.34
N LEU A 157 -12.56 0.88 15.19
CA LEU A 157 -11.64 1.98 14.92
C LEU A 157 -10.21 1.45 14.99
N TYR A 158 -9.42 1.80 14.00
CA TYR A 158 -8.01 1.43 13.87
C TYR A 158 -7.15 2.68 13.95
N TYR A 159 -5.99 2.58 14.59
CA TYR A 159 -4.98 3.63 14.48
C TYR A 159 -4.28 3.48 13.14
N GLN A 160 -4.35 4.52 12.32
CA GLN A 160 -3.60 4.65 11.08
C GLN A 160 -2.58 5.77 11.22
N ILE A 161 -1.44 5.62 10.55
CA ILE A 161 -0.50 6.73 10.39
C ILE A 161 -1.18 7.75 9.49
N LYS A 162 -1.11 9.03 9.85
CA LYS A 162 -1.55 10.11 8.97
C LYS A 162 -0.71 10.10 7.70
N SER A 163 -1.36 10.24 6.55
CA SER A 163 -0.68 10.42 5.27
C SER A 163 0.42 11.50 5.35
N GLY A 164 1.61 11.18 4.85
CA GLY A 164 2.77 12.07 4.84
C GLY A 164 3.57 12.18 6.15
N ALA A 165 3.21 11.44 7.21
CA ALA A 165 4.00 11.46 8.45
C ALA A 165 5.40 10.86 8.25
N ASN A 166 6.43 11.57 8.75
CA ASN A 166 7.83 11.17 8.58
C ASN A 166 8.31 10.15 9.64
N CYS A 167 7.62 9.02 9.77
CA CYS A 167 7.97 7.94 10.72
C CYS A 167 7.69 6.56 10.13
N TYR A 168 8.25 5.51 10.74
CA TYR A 168 8.00 4.12 10.34
C TYR A 168 7.34 3.29 11.46
N VAL A 169 6.56 2.27 11.11
CA VAL A 169 5.83 1.40 12.08
C VAL A 169 6.76 0.33 12.67
N GLY A 170 7.43 -0.43 11.81
CA GLY A 170 8.18 -1.62 12.16
C GLY A 170 7.28 -2.79 12.58
N GLU A 171 7.81 -3.69 13.42
CA GLU A 171 7.12 -4.93 13.82
C GLU A 171 6.06 -4.75 14.93
N GLN A 172 5.53 -3.55 15.10
CA GLN A 172 4.53 -3.31 16.13
C GLN A 172 3.23 -4.06 15.81
N ARG A 173 2.65 -4.74 16.81
CA ARG A 173 1.41 -5.48 16.63
C ARG A 173 0.24 -4.52 16.43
N LYS A 174 -0.16 -4.29 15.17
CA LYS A 174 -1.38 -3.55 14.79
C LYS A 174 -2.63 -3.98 15.56
N ALA A 175 -2.76 -5.28 15.81
CA ALA A 175 -3.93 -5.87 16.45
C ALA A 175 -4.17 -5.40 17.91
N LEU A 176 -3.14 -4.85 18.57
CA LEU A 176 -3.25 -4.40 19.96
C LEU A 176 -3.82 -2.98 20.09
N ALA A 177 -3.85 -2.21 19.00
CA ALA A 177 -4.32 -0.84 18.99
C ALA A 177 -5.59 -0.76 18.12
N LYS A 178 -6.69 -1.30 18.62
CA LYS A 178 -8.02 -1.12 18.00
C LYS A 178 -9.03 -0.77 19.09
N ILE A 179 -9.96 0.11 18.78
CA ILE A 179 -11.09 0.41 19.65
C ILE A 179 -12.30 -0.30 19.07
N GLU A 180 -12.89 -1.17 19.87
CA GLU A 180 -14.08 -1.94 19.52
C GLU A 180 -15.23 -1.47 20.39
N ARG A 181 -16.36 -1.12 19.76
CA ARG A 181 -17.60 -0.75 20.44
C ARG A 181 -18.73 -1.62 19.93
N ASN A 182 -19.46 -2.22 20.85
CA ASN A 182 -20.67 -2.97 20.52
C ASN A 182 -21.81 -2.00 20.23
N CYS A 183 -22.48 -2.22 19.11
CA CYS A 183 -23.69 -1.48 18.77
C CYS A 183 -24.92 -2.17 19.35
N ALA A 184 -25.98 -1.39 19.60
CA ALA A 184 -27.29 -1.96 19.91
C ALA A 184 -27.79 -2.82 18.74
N CYS A 185 -28.57 -3.86 19.05
CA CYS A 185 -29.19 -4.68 18.02
C CYS A 185 -30.25 -3.85 17.27
N THR A 186 -30.25 -3.95 15.95
CA THR A 186 -31.26 -3.38 15.05
C THR A 186 -31.88 -4.53 14.24
N ASP A 187 -33.14 -4.38 13.83
CA ASP A 187 -33.86 -5.40 13.06
C ASP A 187 -33.34 -5.55 11.62
N ASN A 188 -32.51 -4.60 11.16
CA ASN A 188 -31.85 -4.63 9.86
C ASN A 188 -30.62 -5.53 9.90
N MET A 189 -30.83 -6.83 9.74
CA MET A 189 -29.76 -7.76 9.38
C MET A 189 -29.78 -7.91 7.85
N PRO A 190 -28.82 -7.35 7.08
CA PRO A 190 -28.67 -7.72 5.69
C PRO A 190 -28.25 -9.19 5.68
N ILE A 191 -29.17 -10.06 5.24
CA ILE A 191 -28.89 -11.46 4.97
C ILE A 191 -27.90 -11.48 3.80
N LEU A 192 -26.73 -12.07 4.03
CA LEU A 192 -25.72 -12.36 3.00
C LEU A 192 -26.30 -13.25 1.90
#